data_AF-A0A6M6JKP1-F1
#
_entry.id   AF-A0A6M6JKP1-F1
#
_cell.length_a   1.000
_cell.length_b   1.000
_cell.length_c   1.000
_cell.angle_alpha   90.00
_cell.angle_beta   90.00
_cell.angle_gamma   90.00
#
_symmetry.space_group_name_H-M   'P 1'
#
loop_
_entity.id
_entity.type
_entity.pdbx_description
1 polymer ?
#
loop_
_entity_poly.entity_id
_entity_poly.type
_entity_poly.pdbx_seq_one_letter_code
_entity_poly.pdbx_strand_id
1 'polypeptide(L)'
;MSEQVLAAGQNVVAPSGLWDVGLNVRSGLDVDLCALLVGEDGKVAGDDDLVFYNAPRHVSGAVTLTDDPSSTGLRIDPRAVPAGVARIVIAVTVEVKGSLTGMNVRLQGTGAGPVLAFAPVQLDGVTAAVLLEVYRRAGSWKVRAVGQGWASGLAGLATDYGIAVDDDSGDDEPASSQGAETQQEPDARRASGDDQQVSADRAGLAGDLRRLTAQRAALSAELFSLTKRVRDARAELVQTDELALLQEVGYYQFSHPLDDAVAYRERLDALRGKIKAAIRDKVAVRSRPGWMVNGSAKEGAALVRDFGTLMLRAYNVEADNCVRTVRPHSLAAAIKRLDTTRAAILKLGASMGITIDDAYHQLRVDELRLTTDFQAKAAQEKEDTRAERERLREDAKALAELQREEARLLKERSHYETALARLLEGDDVEAQERIRQQIRDIDNGLAGVREREANTRAGFVYVISNPGAFGEAMVKIGMTRRYDPMDRIRELGNAGVPFRFDVHALILSADALGLEAALHRAFAAQRVNRVNLRREFFYVSPAAVREVLLEIGRDHILEYKDTAEALEWRQSRDGASPDSAAAGSGRAGVQLRRQ
;
A
#
# COMPACT_ATOMS: atom_id res chain seq x y z
N MET A 1 31.49 29.16 1.05
CA MET A 1 30.78 30.22 0.29
C MET A 1 29.92 30.99 1.28
N SER A 2 29.91 32.32 1.22
CA SER A 2 29.05 33.13 2.09
C SER A 2 27.58 33.00 1.66
N GLU A 3 26.67 32.93 2.62
CA GLU A 3 25.22 32.89 2.38
C GLU A 3 24.60 34.20 2.87
N GLN A 4 23.73 34.80 2.05
CA GLN A 4 22.99 36.00 2.38
C GLN A 4 21.50 35.67 2.43
N VAL A 5 20.91 35.76 3.62
CA VAL A 5 19.47 35.55 3.83
C VAL A 5 18.71 36.82 3.51
N LEU A 6 17.67 36.70 2.69
CA LEU A 6 16.82 37.80 2.26
C LEU A 6 15.55 37.87 3.13
N ALA A 7 15.09 39.09 3.43
CA ALA A 7 13.75 39.34 3.95
C ALA A 7 12.73 39.48 2.81
N ALA A 8 11.45 39.20 3.07
CA ALA A 8 10.38 39.41 2.09
C ALA A 8 10.38 40.87 1.58
N GLY A 9 10.29 41.05 0.27
CA GLY A 9 10.38 42.34 -0.41
C GLY A 9 11.81 42.87 -0.65
N GLN A 10 12.85 42.25 -0.08
CA GLN A 10 14.23 42.69 -0.24
C GLN A 10 14.72 42.48 -1.68
N ASN A 11 15.44 43.48 -2.20
CA ASN A 11 16.03 43.46 -3.55
C ASN A 11 17.56 43.44 -3.46
N VAL A 12 18.20 42.56 -4.21
CA VAL A 12 19.66 42.46 -4.30
C VAL A 12 20.09 42.31 -5.76
N VAL A 13 21.35 42.61 -6.05
CA VAL A 13 21.93 42.34 -7.37
C VAL A 13 22.05 40.83 -7.56
N ALA A 14 21.67 40.31 -8.72
CA ALA A 14 21.79 38.89 -9.02
C ALA A 14 23.28 38.48 -9.08
N PRO A 15 23.64 37.26 -8.64
CA PRO A 15 24.99 36.72 -8.81
C PRO A 15 25.46 36.76 -10.27
N SER A 16 26.77 36.67 -10.50
CA SER A 16 27.31 36.58 -11.87
C SER A 16 27.25 35.13 -12.39
N GLY A 17 27.20 34.97 -13.72
CA GLY A 17 27.21 33.64 -14.38
C GLY A 17 25.82 33.04 -14.62
N LEU A 18 25.78 31.71 -14.72
CA LEU A 18 24.52 30.94 -14.72
C LEU A 18 23.98 30.86 -13.31
N TRP A 19 22.66 30.79 -13.14
CA TRP A 19 22.04 30.67 -11.83
C TRP A 19 21.43 29.30 -11.63
N ASP A 20 21.79 28.64 -10.54
CA ASP A 20 21.12 27.44 -10.04
C ASP A 20 20.22 27.85 -8.87
N VAL A 21 18.93 27.55 -8.99
CA VAL A 21 17.91 27.76 -7.97
C VAL A 21 17.55 26.40 -7.40
N GLY A 22 17.73 26.19 -6.10
CA GLY A 22 17.35 24.97 -5.42
C GLY A 22 16.26 25.24 -4.38
N LEU A 23 15.30 24.34 -4.28
CA LEU A 23 14.26 24.36 -3.24
C LEU A 23 14.49 23.20 -2.27
N ASN A 24 14.55 23.52 -0.98
CA ASN A 24 14.55 22.54 0.09
C ASN A 24 13.27 22.68 0.91
N VAL A 25 12.55 21.57 1.10
CA VAL A 25 11.31 21.50 1.85
C VAL A 25 11.49 20.57 3.04
N ARG A 26 11.23 21.08 4.25
CA ARG A 26 11.37 20.30 5.50
C ARG A 26 10.18 19.38 5.78
N SER A 27 9.02 19.64 5.18
CA SER A 27 7.85 18.77 5.23
C SER A 27 7.93 17.73 4.11
N GLY A 28 7.44 16.51 4.31
CA GLY A 28 7.32 15.49 3.26
C GLY A 28 6.24 15.81 2.21
N LEU A 29 6.02 17.10 1.93
CA LEU A 29 5.13 17.58 0.89
C LEU A 29 5.85 17.46 -0.46
N ASP A 30 5.18 16.84 -1.42
CA ASP A 30 5.62 16.84 -2.81
C ASP A 30 5.30 18.22 -3.40
N VAL A 31 6.33 18.94 -3.82
CA VAL A 31 6.20 20.30 -4.36
C VAL A 31 6.84 20.41 -5.74
N ASP A 32 6.13 21.06 -6.63
CA ASP A 32 6.61 21.35 -7.98
C ASP A 32 7.13 22.78 -8.05
N LEU A 33 8.35 22.94 -8.56
CA LEU A 33 8.94 24.24 -8.86
C LEU A 33 8.60 24.59 -10.32
N CYS A 34 8.14 25.79 -10.56
CA CYS A 34 7.86 26.30 -11.90
C CYS A 34 8.45 27.71 -12.08
N ALA A 35 8.60 28.11 -13.34
CA ALA A 35 9.04 29.44 -13.70
C ALA A 35 8.16 30.04 -14.80
N LEU A 36 7.76 31.29 -14.64
CA LEU A 36 7.04 32.06 -15.65
C LEU A 36 7.94 33.16 -16.19
N LEU A 37 8.08 33.25 -17.51
CA LEU A 37 8.81 34.32 -18.18
C LEU A 37 7.79 35.37 -18.65
N VAL A 38 7.83 36.55 -18.05
CA VAL A 38 6.78 37.57 -18.23
C VAL A 38 7.32 38.85 -18.85
N GLY A 39 6.48 39.49 -19.65
CA GLY A 39 6.73 40.79 -20.28
C GLY A 39 6.66 41.96 -19.31
N GLU A 40 6.79 43.19 -19.83
CA GLU A 40 6.68 44.42 -19.02
C GLU A 40 5.27 44.64 -18.45
N ASP A 41 4.26 44.09 -19.11
CA ASP A 41 2.86 44.06 -18.66
C ASP A 41 2.61 43.05 -17.52
N GLY A 42 3.63 42.27 -17.16
CA GLY A 42 3.56 41.25 -16.10
C GLY A 42 2.88 39.95 -16.54
N LYS A 43 2.66 39.73 -17.84
CA LYS A 43 2.01 38.51 -18.36
C LYS A 43 2.95 37.66 -19.22
N VAL A 44 2.64 36.37 -19.35
CA VAL A 44 3.31 35.49 -20.33
C VAL A 44 2.79 35.79 -21.74
N ALA A 45 3.62 35.59 -22.78
CA ALA A 45 3.18 35.78 -24.17
C ALA A 45 2.39 34.58 -24.71
N GLY A 46 2.55 33.41 -24.09
CA GLY A 46 1.84 32.16 -24.37
C GLY A 46 2.36 31.01 -23.52
N ASP A 47 1.81 29.80 -23.71
CA ASP A 47 2.11 28.62 -22.86
C ASP A 47 3.60 28.23 -22.86
N ASP A 48 4.33 28.52 -23.94
CA ASP A 48 5.77 28.25 -24.08
C ASP A 48 6.64 29.05 -23.09
N ASP A 49 6.11 30.10 -22.47
CA ASP A 49 6.77 30.92 -21.45
C ASP A 49 6.59 30.38 -20.02
N LEU A 50 5.91 29.24 -19.86
CA LEU A 50 5.79 28.50 -18.61
C LEU A 50 6.71 27.28 -18.60
N VAL A 51 7.63 27.22 -17.63
CA VAL A 51 8.51 26.07 -17.39
C VAL A 51 8.05 25.31 -16.15
N PHE A 52 7.72 24.04 -16.31
CA PHE A 52 7.22 23.14 -15.27
C PHE A 52 7.51 21.68 -15.65
N TYR A 53 7.20 20.69 -14.81
CA TYR A 53 7.66 19.30 -14.99
C TYR A 53 7.32 18.69 -16.37
N ASN A 54 6.21 19.08 -17.00
CA ASN A 54 5.79 18.57 -18.31
C ASN A 54 6.33 19.41 -19.51
N ALA A 55 6.84 20.61 -19.24
CA ALA A 55 7.58 21.46 -20.17
C ALA A 55 8.88 21.93 -19.49
N PRO A 56 9.85 21.02 -19.27
CA PRO A 56 10.95 21.26 -18.33
C PRO A 56 12.02 22.22 -18.85
N ARG A 57 11.81 22.84 -20.02
CA ARG A 57 12.74 23.78 -20.63
C ARG A 57 12.01 24.81 -21.46
N HIS A 58 12.33 26.08 -21.24
CA HIS A 58 11.87 27.18 -22.09
C HIS A 58 12.45 27.06 -23.50
N VAL A 59 11.69 27.44 -24.53
CA VAL A 59 12.10 27.34 -25.95
C VAL A 59 13.40 28.08 -26.27
N SER A 60 13.72 29.17 -25.57
CA SER A 60 14.98 29.90 -25.74
C SER A 60 16.17 29.24 -25.04
N GLY A 61 15.91 28.28 -24.14
CA GLY A 61 16.88 27.69 -23.25
C GLY A 61 17.23 28.55 -22.03
N ALA A 62 16.55 29.69 -21.82
CA ALA A 62 16.79 30.59 -20.70
C ALA A 62 16.54 29.96 -19.33
N VAL A 63 15.56 29.05 -19.23
CA VAL A 63 15.19 28.39 -17.98
C VAL A 63 15.00 26.91 -18.24
N THR A 64 15.55 26.06 -17.37
CA THR A 64 15.46 24.59 -17.45
C THR A 64 15.28 24.01 -16.04
N LEU A 65 14.34 23.09 -15.84
CA LEU A 65 14.22 22.31 -14.60
C LEU A 65 15.37 21.30 -14.49
N THR A 66 15.89 21.12 -13.28
CA THR A 66 16.97 20.17 -13.01
C THR A 66 16.43 18.90 -12.36
N ASP A 67 16.67 17.74 -12.99
CA ASP A 67 16.22 16.43 -12.51
C ASP A 67 17.13 15.84 -11.43
N ASP A 68 17.19 16.48 -10.25
CA ASP A 68 17.84 15.93 -9.05
C ASP A 68 16.78 15.24 -8.15
N PRO A 69 16.90 13.92 -7.88
CA PRO A 69 15.97 13.19 -7.02
C PRO A 69 15.92 13.65 -5.55
N SER A 70 16.86 14.50 -5.11
CA SER A 70 17.01 14.95 -3.72
C SER A 70 16.66 16.42 -3.48
N SER A 71 16.40 17.20 -4.54
CA SER A 71 15.93 18.59 -4.45
C SER A 71 15.34 19.07 -5.78
N THR A 72 14.16 19.67 -5.77
CA THR A 72 13.57 20.34 -6.94
C THR A 72 14.35 21.63 -7.25
N GLY A 73 14.76 21.85 -8.52
CA GLY A 73 15.58 23.01 -8.88
C GLY A 73 15.42 23.51 -10.31
N LEU A 74 15.86 24.75 -10.56
CA LEU A 74 15.87 25.43 -11.86
C LEU A 74 17.28 25.93 -12.19
N ARG A 75 17.68 25.81 -13.45
CA ARG A 75 18.84 26.49 -14.01
C ARG A 75 18.39 27.63 -14.91
N ILE A 76 18.95 28.82 -14.70
CA ILE A 76 18.64 30.04 -15.44
C ILE A 76 19.92 30.55 -16.12
N ASP A 77 19.86 30.69 -17.46
CA ASP A 77 20.87 31.39 -18.24
C ASP A 77 20.37 32.81 -18.58
N PRO A 78 20.81 33.85 -17.86
CA PRO A 78 20.37 35.22 -18.09
C PRO A 78 20.72 35.79 -19.47
N ARG A 79 21.64 35.14 -20.21
CA ARG A 79 22.07 35.56 -21.56
C ARG A 79 21.14 35.03 -22.64
N ALA A 80 20.44 33.92 -22.38
CA ALA A 80 19.48 33.30 -23.29
C ALA A 80 18.05 33.84 -23.12
N VAL A 81 17.81 34.75 -22.17
CA VAL A 81 16.50 35.36 -21.93
C VAL A 81 16.14 36.30 -23.09
N PRO A 82 15.02 36.07 -23.80
CA PRO A 82 14.56 36.90 -24.91
C PRO A 82 14.38 38.38 -24.52
N ALA A 83 14.53 39.29 -25.49
CA ALA A 83 14.44 40.72 -25.24
C ALA A 83 13.04 41.18 -24.74
N GLY A 84 11.98 40.47 -25.12
CA GLY A 84 10.61 40.74 -24.67
C GLY A 84 10.29 40.30 -23.24
N VAL A 85 11.18 39.54 -22.59
CA VAL A 85 10.99 39.07 -21.20
C VAL A 85 11.63 40.08 -20.24
N ALA A 86 10.80 40.70 -19.40
CA ALA A 86 11.23 41.67 -18.41
C ALA A 86 11.56 41.03 -17.05
N ARG A 87 10.90 39.91 -16.72
CA ARG A 87 11.00 39.24 -15.42
C ARG A 87 10.83 37.72 -15.54
N ILE A 88 11.53 36.99 -14.69
CA ILE A 88 11.36 35.56 -14.45
C ILE A 88 10.79 35.39 -13.05
N VAL A 89 9.60 34.81 -12.95
CA VAL A 89 8.90 34.54 -11.69
C VAL A 89 9.14 33.09 -11.31
N ILE A 90 9.69 32.83 -10.13
CA ILE A 90 9.95 31.48 -9.62
C ILE A 90 8.87 31.15 -8.59
N ALA A 91 8.05 30.14 -8.89
CA ALA A 91 6.90 29.75 -8.10
C ALA A 91 6.95 28.27 -7.72
N VAL A 92 6.17 27.91 -6.71
CA VAL A 92 6.02 26.54 -6.20
C VAL A 92 4.53 26.19 -6.10
N THR A 93 4.18 24.94 -6.37
CA THR A 93 2.82 24.41 -6.21
C THR A 93 2.82 23.09 -5.44
N VAL A 94 1.68 22.76 -4.81
CA VAL A 94 1.46 21.49 -4.09
C VAL A 94 0.11 20.89 -4.49
N GLU A 95 0.07 19.57 -4.71
CA GLU A 95 -1.10 18.85 -5.27
C GLU A 95 -2.27 18.66 -4.27
N VAL A 96 -2.02 18.76 -2.97
CA VAL A 96 -3.04 18.59 -1.91
C VAL A 96 -3.18 19.90 -1.12
N LYS A 97 -4.39 20.22 -0.61
CA LYS A 97 -4.59 21.35 0.32
C LYS A 97 -3.72 21.17 1.57
N GLY A 98 -2.58 21.85 1.59
CA GLY A 98 -1.61 21.84 2.68
C GLY A 98 -1.03 23.24 2.91
N SER A 99 -0.36 23.44 4.04
CA SER A 99 0.37 24.68 4.31
C SER A 99 1.77 24.60 3.66
N LEU A 100 2.10 25.55 2.79
CA LEU A 100 3.42 25.70 2.15
C LEU A 100 4.42 26.31 3.16
N THR A 101 4.61 25.66 4.31
CA THR A 101 5.53 26.10 5.37
C THR A 101 6.84 25.32 5.37
N GLY A 102 7.90 25.93 5.92
CA GLY A 102 9.19 25.26 6.11
C GLY A 102 10.06 25.15 4.86
N MET A 103 9.75 25.90 3.80
CA MET A 103 10.54 25.96 2.57
C MET A 103 11.75 26.89 2.70
N ASN A 104 12.85 26.54 2.03
CA ASN A 104 14.03 27.37 1.85
C ASN A 104 14.44 27.33 0.38
N VAL A 105 14.29 28.46 -0.32
CA VAL A 105 14.79 28.61 -1.69
C VAL A 105 16.17 29.25 -1.67
N ARG A 106 17.09 28.69 -2.45
CA ARG A 106 18.46 29.18 -2.60
C ARG A 106 18.74 29.48 -4.07
N LEU A 107 19.34 30.63 -4.36
CA LEU A 107 19.82 31.00 -5.69
C LEU A 107 21.33 31.21 -5.62
N GLN A 108 22.07 30.47 -6.43
CA GLN A 108 23.52 30.52 -6.52
C GLN A 108 23.97 30.81 -7.96
N GLY A 109 24.93 31.72 -8.13
CA GLY A 109 25.60 31.93 -9.41
C GLY A 109 26.83 31.06 -9.60
N THR A 110 27.20 30.78 -10.85
CA THR A 110 28.47 30.13 -11.19
C THR A 110 29.68 31.06 -11.07
N GLY A 111 29.47 32.38 -10.99
CA GLY A 111 30.51 33.37 -10.75
C GLY A 111 30.68 33.75 -9.26
N ALA A 112 31.48 34.78 -8.99
CA ALA A 112 31.70 35.25 -7.62
C ALA A 112 30.45 35.97 -7.06
N GLY A 113 30.06 35.63 -5.84
CA GLY A 113 28.94 36.21 -5.11
C GLY A 113 28.46 35.31 -3.97
N PRO A 114 27.67 35.83 -3.01
CA PRO A 114 27.05 35.00 -1.98
C PRO A 114 25.92 34.14 -2.57
N VAL A 115 25.63 33.01 -1.92
CA VAL A 115 24.37 32.27 -2.15
C VAL A 115 23.24 33.09 -1.55
N LEU A 116 22.22 33.41 -2.33
CA LEU A 116 21.04 34.10 -1.85
C LEU A 116 20.05 33.07 -1.31
N ALA A 117 19.53 33.26 -0.10
CA ALA A 117 18.58 32.34 0.51
C ALA A 117 17.33 33.07 1.00
N PHE A 118 16.16 32.48 0.81
CA PHE A 118 14.89 33.02 1.28
C PHE A 118 14.03 31.90 1.87
N ALA A 119 13.44 32.16 3.03
CA ALA A 119 12.49 31.27 3.69
C ALA A 119 11.20 32.05 3.98
N PRO A 120 10.11 31.83 3.24
CA PRO A 120 8.85 32.53 3.47
C PRO A 120 8.24 32.10 4.82
N VAL A 121 7.69 33.07 5.56
CA VAL A 121 7.21 32.86 6.94
C VAL A 121 5.67 32.77 7.01
N GLN A 122 4.94 33.17 5.97
CA GLN A 122 3.46 33.27 5.97
C GLN A 122 2.85 32.71 4.66
N LEU A 123 2.75 31.38 4.55
CA LEU A 123 2.14 30.68 3.39
C LEU A 123 1.17 29.57 3.85
N ASP A 124 0.32 29.90 4.83
CA ASP A 124 -0.70 28.99 5.33
C ASP A 124 -1.95 28.99 4.43
N GLY A 125 -2.51 27.80 4.18
CA GLY A 125 -3.76 27.66 3.44
C GLY A 125 -3.68 27.97 1.94
N VAL A 126 -2.48 28.02 1.37
CA VAL A 126 -2.24 28.28 -0.05
C VAL A 126 -1.63 27.06 -0.74
N THR A 127 -2.03 26.79 -1.98
CA THR A 127 -1.55 25.64 -2.77
C THR A 127 -0.60 26.05 -3.90
N ALA A 128 -0.36 27.35 -4.07
CA ALA A 128 0.69 27.91 -4.92
C ALA A 128 1.33 29.13 -4.27
N ALA A 129 2.62 29.39 -4.52
CA ALA A 129 3.32 30.58 -4.01
C ALA A 129 4.47 31.05 -4.93
N VAL A 130 4.68 32.36 -5.00
CA VAL A 130 5.84 32.97 -5.66
C VAL A 130 6.93 33.21 -4.63
N LEU A 131 8.11 32.63 -4.86
CA LEU A 131 9.23 32.66 -3.93
C LEU A 131 10.22 33.78 -4.27
N LEU A 132 10.63 33.85 -5.52
CA LEU A 132 11.62 34.82 -6.02
C LEU A 132 11.16 35.41 -7.36
N GLU A 133 11.52 36.67 -7.59
CA GLU A 133 11.45 37.30 -8.91
C GLU A 133 12.87 37.72 -9.34
N VAL A 134 13.22 37.42 -10.58
CA VAL A 134 14.47 37.88 -11.20
C VAL A 134 14.13 38.83 -12.34
N TYR A 135 14.59 40.07 -12.26
CA TYR A 135 14.17 41.13 -13.20
C TYR A 135 15.34 42.02 -13.63
N ARG A 136 15.22 42.66 -14.79
CA ARG A 136 16.21 43.62 -15.30
C ARG A 136 15.89 45.03 -14.79
N ARG A 137 16.90 45.75 -14.29
CA ARG A 137 16.79 47.19 -13.96
C ARG A 137 18.11 47.89 -14.20
N ALA A 138 18.09 48.97 -14.99
CA ALA A 138 19.26 49.77 -15.34
C ALA A 138 20.43 48.91 -15.90
N GLY A 139 20.13 47.98 -16.81
CA GLY A 139 21.12 47.13 -17.46
C GLY A 139 21.69 45.99 -16.62
N SER A 140 21.24 45.82 -15.37
CA SER A 140 21.66 44.72 -14.48
C SER A 140 20.49 43.86 -14.03
N TRP A 141 20.75 42.58 -13.77
CA TRP A 141 19.78 41.67 -13.18
C TRP A 141 19.71 41.82 -11.66
N LYS A 142 18.49 41.79 -11.12
CA LYS A 142 18.19 41.88 -9.70
C LYS A 142 17.30 40.72 -9.27
N VAL A 143 17.45 40.29 -8.03
CA VAL A 143 16.61 39.28 -7.38
C VAL A 143 15.78 39.97 -6.29
N ARG A 144 14.48 39.68 -6.26
CA ARG A 144 13.56 40.10 -5.20
C ARG A 144 13.01 38.87 -4.50
N ALA A 145 13.09 38.84 -3.17
CA ALA A 145 12.33 37.87 -2.37
C ALA A 145 10.87 38.31 -2.28
N VAL A 146 9.92 37.42 -2.59
CA VAL A 146 8.48 37.74 -2.61
C VAL A 146 7.76 37.06 -1.46
N GLY A 147 7.49 35.77 -1.55
CA GLY A 147 6.78 35.00 -0.52
C GLY A 147 5.28 35.29 -0.48
N GLN A 148 4.63 35.40 -1.63
CA GLN A 148 3.18 35.59 -1.77
C GLN A 148 2.52 34.26 -2.16
N GLY A 149 1.34 33.96 -1.63
CA GLY A 149 0.62 32.70 -1.87
C GLY A 149 -0.78 32.89 -2.48
N TRP A 150 -1.27 31.84 -3.13
CA TRP A 150 -2.60 31.76 -3.75
C TRP A 150 -3.39 30.58 -3.16
N ALA A 151 -4.54 30.88 -2.55
CA ALA A 151 -5.47 29.87 -2.05
C ALA A 151 -6.19 29.11 -3.18
N SER A 152 -6.37 29.78 -4.33
CA SER A 152 -6.89 29.21 -5.58
C SER A 152 -5.86 28.34 -6.33
N GLY A 153 -4.66 28.14 -5.76
CA GLY A 153 -3.63 27.27 -6.30
C GLY A 153 -3.05 27.73 -7.65
N LEU A 154 -2.53 26.76 -8.39
CA LEU A 154 -1.87 27.00 -9.68
C LEU A 154 -2.81 27.71 -10.66
N ALA A 155 -4.12 27.40 -10.64
CA ALA A 155 -5.10 28.02 -11.52
C ALA A 155 -5.15 29.55 -11.33
N GLY A 156 -5.34 30.03 -10.10
CA GLY A 156 -5.35 31.47 -9.85
C GLY A 156 -3.99 32.15 -10.04
N LEU A 157 -2.89 31.45 -9.74
CA LEU A 157 -1.55 31.95 -10.08
C LEU A 157 -1.40 32.12 -11.61
N ALA A 158 -1.81 31.12 -12.39
CA ALA A 158 -1.72 31.13 -13.85
C ALA A 158 -2.59 32.24 -14.46
N THR A 159 -3.81 32.44 -13.96
CA THR A 159 -4.71 33.52 -14.40
C THR A 159 -4.12 34.92 -14.15
N ASP A 160 -3.54 35.16 -12.96
CA ASP A 160 -2.92 36.45 -12.65
C ASP A 160 -1.74 36.80 -13.57
N TYR A 161 -1.05 35.77 -14.09
CA TYR A 161 0.04 35.91 -15.07
C TYR A 161 -0.40 35.77 -16.54
N GLY A 162 -1.71 35.75 -16.81
CA GLY A 162 -2.28 35.84 -18.15
C GLY A 162 -2.50 34.51 -18.88
N ILE A 163 -2.42 33.37 -18.20
CA ILE A 163 -2.73 32.05 -18.76
C ILE A 163 -4.23 31.77 -18.57
N ALA A 164 -4.92 31.43 -19.67
CA ALA A 164 -6.32 31.02 -19.62
C ALA A 164 -6.43 29.60 -19.06
N VAL A 165 -7.19 29.43 -17.98
CA VAL A 165 -7.48 28.13 -17.36
C VAL A 165 -9.00 27.93 -17.47
N ASP A 166 -9.44 26.99 -18.30
CA ASP A 166 -10.86 26.63 -18.41
C ASP A 166 -11.27 25.78 -17.20
N ASP A 167 -12.06 26.36 -16.30
CA ASP A 167 -12.80 25.63 -15.27
C ASP A 167 -14.21 25.32 -15.79
N ASP A 168 -14.55 24.03 -15.87
CA ASP A 168 -15.84 23.53 -16.34
C ASP A 168 -16.92 23.71 -15.24
N SER A 169 -17.82 24.69 -15.38
CA SER A 169 -19.15 24.69 -14.74
C SER A 169 -20.09 25.81 -15.24
N GLY A 170 -21.17 25.44 -15.92
CA GLY A 170 -22.48 26.10 -15.85
C GLY A 170 -22.89 27.12 -16.94
N ASP A 171 -23.90 26.71 -17.71
CA ASP A 171 -24.98 27.47 -18.37
C ASP A 171 -24.83 28.10 -19.77
N ASP A 172 -25.83 27.76 -20.59
CA ASP A 172 -26.15 28.16 -21.97
C ASP A 172 -26.28 29.68 -22.19
N GLU A 173 -25.68 30.22 -23.26
CA GLU A 173 -26.36 30.69 -24.49
C GLU A 173 -25.38 31.46 -25.42
N PRO A 174 -25.57 31.40 -26.76
CA PRO A 174 -24.67 32.02 -27.73
C PRO A 174 -25.13 33.45 -28.10
N ALA A 175 -24.20 34.41 -28.10
CA ALA A 175 -24.44 35.74 -28.67
C ALA A 175 -23.63 35.92 -29.98
N SER A 176 -24.39 36.16 -31.05
CA SER A 176 -23.97 36.44 -32.42
C SER A 176 -23.49 37.89 -32.65
N SER A 177 -22.47 38.02 -33.51
CA SER A 177 -22.26 39.03 -34.57
C SER A 177 -22.46 40.54 -34.32
N GLN A 178 -21.44 41.33 -34.70
CA GLN A 178 -21.44 42.43 -35.70
C GLN A 178 -19.97 42.94 -35.79
N GLY A 179 -19.30 43.03 -36.95
CA GLY A 179 -19.51 44.03 -38.03
C GLY A 179 -18.92 45.38 -37.59
N ALA A 180 -18.02 46.09 -38.27
CA ALA A 180 -17.54 46.09 -39.65
C ALA A 180 -16.36 47.09 -39.79
N GLU A 181 -15.56 46.92 -40.87
CA GLU A 181 -14.98 47.99 -41.73
C GLU A 181 -13.92 48.97 -41.15
N THR A 182 -12.87 49.45 -41.82
CA THR A 182 -12.33 49.38 -43.20
C THR A 182 -10.97 50.10 -43.17
N GLN A 183 -9.98 49.68 -43.96
CA GLN A 183 -9.21 50.58 -44.86
C GLN A 183 -8.34 49.77 -45.84
N GLN A 184 -8.72 49.92 -47.11
CA GLN A 184 -7.98 49.48 -48.30
C GLN A 184 -6.90 50.52 -48.66
N GLU A 185 -5.81 50.07 -49.28
CA GLU A 185 -5.23 50.76 -50.44
C GLU A 185 -4.71 49.74 -51.48
N PRO A 186 -4.73 50.07 -52.79
CA PRO A 186 -4.65 49.11 -53.88
C PRO A 186 -3.28 49.09 -54.56
N ASP A 187 -2.92 47.97 -55.22
CA ASP A 187 -2.36 48.07 -56.57
C ASP A 187 -2.52 46.76 -57.38
N ALA A 188 -2.70 46.93 -58.69
CA ALA A 188 -3.13 45.94 -59.66
C ALA A 188 -1.98 45.09 -60.24
N ARG A 189 -2.29 43.85 -60.67
CA ARG A 189 -2.13 43.40 -62.08
C ARG A 189 -2.62 41.96 -62.31
N ARG A 190 -3.10 41.77 -63.54
CA ARG A 190 -3.85 40.64 -64.11
C ARG A 190 -3.06 39.31 -64.13
N ALA A 191 -3.72 38.20 -63.78
CA ALA A 191 -3.30 36.84 -64.13
C ALA A 191 -4.53 35.99 -64.51
N SER A 192 -4.34 35.10 -65.49
CA SER A 192 -5.29 34.29 -66.26
C SER A 192 -6.16 33.31 -65.45
N GLY A 193 -7.37 33.03 -65.96
CA GLY A 193 -8.44 32.31 -65.27
C GLY A 193 -8.20 30.83 -64.91
N ASP A 194 -7.23 30.15 -65.51
CA ASP A 194 -6.91 28.75 -65.17
C ASP A 194 -6.08 28.63 -63.87
N ASP A 195 -5.25 29.63 -63.55
CA ASP A 195 -4.51 29.69 -62.28
C ASP A 195 -5.43 30.04 -61.10
N GLN A 196 -6.54 30.74 -61.36
CA GLN A 196 -7.53 31.08 -60.34
C GLN A 196 -8.31 29.85 -59.88
N GLN A 197 -8.65 28.93 -60.79
CA GLN A 197 -9.36 27.69 -60.45
C GLN A 197 -8.45 26.74 -59.64
N VAL A 198 -7.20 26.55 -60.06
CA VAL A 198 -6.22 25.70 -59.33
C VAL A 198 -5.83 26.33 -57.97
N SER A 199 -5.76 27.66 -57.89
CA SER A 199 -5.57 28.38 -56.62
C SER A 199 -6.77 28.23 -55.69
N ALA A 200 -7.99 28.23 -56.22
CA ALA A 200 -9.22 28.04 -55.43
C ALA A 200 -9.30 26.60 -54.88
N ASP A 201 -8.98 25.60 -55.70
CA ASP A 201 -8.95 24.20 -55.28
C ASP A 201 -7.84 23.93 -54.24
N ARG A 202 -6.64 24.51 -54.44
CA ARG A 202 -5.56 24.47 -53.43
C ARG A 202 -5.93 25.18 -52.13
N ALA A 203 -6.66 26.30 -52.20
CA ALA A 203 -7.16 27.00 -51.02
C ALA A 203 -8.22 26.16 -50.28
N GLY A 204 -9.09 25.46 -51.01
CA GLY A 204 -10.05 24.50 -50.46
C GLY A 204 -9.36 23.33 -49.73
N LEU A 205 -8.42 22.65 -50.40
CA LEU A 205 -7.63 21.57 -49.78
C LEU A 205 -6.80 22.05 -48.58
N ALA A 206 -6.26 23.28 -48.61
CA ALA A 206 -5.54 23.86 -47.48
C ALA A 206 -6.47 24.19 -46.31
N GLY A 207 -7.73 24.52 -46.57
CA GLY A 207 -8.78 24.67 -45.57
C GLY A 207 -9.16 23.33 -44.93
N ASP A 208 -9.37 22.29 -45.75
CA ASP A 208 -9.67 20.94 -45.28
C ASP A 208 -8.52 20.35 -44.47
N LEU A 209 -7.27 20.55 -44.90
CA LEU A 209 -6.09 20.13 -44.16
C LEU A 209 -6.02 20.84 -42.80
N ARG A 210 -6.26 22.15 -42.74
CA ARG A 210 -6.32 22.90 -41.46
C ARG A 210 -7.41 22.35 -40.55
N ARG A 211 -8.60 22.07 -41.09
CA ARG A 211 -9.73 21.49 -40.35
C ARG A 211 -9.39 20.09 -39.80
N LEU A 212 -8.85 19.20 -40.62
CA LEU A 212 -8.44 17.85 -40.20
C LEU A 212 -7.30 17.88 -39.19
N THR A 213 -6.37 18.83 -39.32
CA THR A 213 -5.26 18.99 -38.36
C THR A 213 -5.77 19.49 -37.02
N ALA A 214 -6.72 20.43 -37.01
CA ALA A 214 -7.40 20.89 -35.81
C ALA A 214 -8.22 19.78 -35.14
N GLN A 215 -8.96 18.98 -35.92
CA GLN A 215 -9.70 17.82 -35.41
C GLN A 215 -8.77 16.76 -34.80
N ARG A 216 -7.63 16.47 -35.45
CA ARG A 216 -6.62 15.56 -34.90
C ARG A 216 -6.03 16.08 -33.59
N ALA A 217 -5.80 17.39 -33.49
CA ALA A 217 -5.33 18.02 -32.26
C ALA A 217 -6.36 17.91 -31.13
N ALA A 218 -7.64 18.19 -31.44
CA ALA A 218 -8.75 18.07 -30.48
C ALA A 218 -8.92 16.62 -29.98
N LEU A 219 -8.96 15.63 -30.88
CA LEU A 219 -9.03 14.22 -30.52
C LEU A 219 -7.81 13.75 -29.72
N SER A 220 -6.62 14.27 -30.03
CA SER A 220 -5.40 13.97 -29.26
C SER A 220 -5.47 14.54 -27.84
N ALA A 221 -6.05 15.74 -27.66
CA ALA A 221 -6.24 16.37 -26.36
C ALA A 221 -7.30 15.62 -25.53
N GLU A 222 -8.39 15.18 -26.17
CA GLU A 222 -9.42 14.36 -25.54
C GLU A 222 -8.88 12.98 -25.12
N LEU A 223 -8.10 12.32 -25.98
CA LEU A 223 -7.47 11.05 -25.65
C LEU A 223 -6.47 11.19 -24.49
N PHE A 224 -5.79 12.34 -24.41
CA PHE A 224 -4.93 12.69 -23.28
C PHE A 224 -5.72 12.89 -21.98
N SER A 225 -6.83 13.63 -22.01
CA SER A 225 -7.68 13.86 -20.83
C SER A 225 -8.32 12.55 -20.33
N LEU A 226 -8.80 11.70 -21.22
CA LEU A 226 -9.34 10.39 -20.88
C LEU A 226 -8.26 9.47 -20.29
N THR A 227 -7.06 9.46 -20.88
CA THR A 227 -5.93 8.66 -20.38
C THR A 227 -5.47 9.14 -19.00
N LYS A 228 -5.46 10.46 -18.78
CA LYS A 228 -5.20 11.07 -17.47
C LYS A 228 -6.25 10.64 -16.45
N ARG A 229 -7.55 10.80 -16.76
CA ARG A 229 -8.66 10.37 -15.88
C ARG A 229 -8.58 8.89 -15.52
N VAL A 230 -8.24 8.01 -16.46
CA VAL A 230 -8.07 6.58 -16.18
C VAL A 230 -6.85 6.32 -15.30
N ARG A 231 -5.76 7.06 -15.48
CA ARG A 231 -4.56 6.95 -14.63
C ARG A 231 -4.85 7.44 -13.21
N ASP A 232 -5.49 8.59 -13.08
CA ASP A 232 -5.82 9.23 -11.79
C ASP A 232 -6.80 8.35 -11.01
N ALA A 233 -7.87 7.86 -11.64
CA ALA A 233 -8.82 6.94 -11.01
C ALA A 233 -8.17 5.61 -10.58
N ARG A 234 -7.19 5.10 -11.36
CA ARG A 234 -6.42 3.90 -10.97
C ARG A 234 -5.48 4.16 -9.80
N ALA A 235 -4.85 5.34 -9.74
CA ALA A 235 -3.95 5.73 -8.66
C ALA A 235 -4.72 5.94 -7.34
N GLU A 236 -5.88 6.59 -7.40
CA GLU A 236 -6.80 6.76 -6.27
C GLU A 236 -7.30 5.42 -5.75
N LEU A 237 -7.64 4.48 -6.64
CA LEU A 237 -8.01 3.10 -6.27
C LEU A 237 -6.88 2.39 -5.53
N VAL A 238 -5.63 2.46 -6.03
CA VAL A 238 -4.47 1.80 -5.40
C VAL A 238 -4.13 2.42 -4.04
N GLN A 239 -4.21 3.75 -3.88
CA GLN A 239 -4.00 4.39 -2.59
C GLN A 239 -5.10 4.06 -1.59
N THR A 240 -6.35 3.99 -2.05
CA THR A 240 -7.48 3.58 -1.22
C THR A 240 -7.35 2.12 -0.80
N ASP A 241 -6.92 1.23 -1.70
CA ASP A 241 -6.63 -0.17 -1.40
C ASP A 241 -5.45 -0.32 -0.43
N GLU A 242 -4.38 0.48 -0.55
CA GLU A 242 -3.25 0.48 0.39
C GLU A 242 -3.64 1.00 1.77
N LEU A 243 -4.43 2.08 1.86
CA LEU A 243 -4.98 2.59 3.12
C LEU A 243 -5.98 1.60 3.72
N ALA A 244 -6.81 0.95 2.91
CA ALA A 244 -7.70 -0.12 3.34
C ALA A 244 -6.92 -1.36 3.80
N LEU A 245 -5.82 -1.74 3.15
CA LEU A 245 -4.93 -2.84 3.58
C LEU A 245 -4.14 -2.50 4.86
N LEU A 246 -3.82 -1.22 5.08
CA LEU A 246 -3.20 -0.73 6.33
C LEU A 246 -4.22 -0.59 7.48
N GLN A 247 -5.48 -0.28 7.18
CA GLN A 247 -6.54 -0.08 8.18
C GLN A 247 -7.36 -1.35 8.46
N GLU A 248 -7.53 -2.22 7.47
CA GLU A 248 -8.11 -3.56 7.57
C GLU A 248 -7.00 -4.61 7.56
N VAL A 249 -6.45 -4.87 8.75
CA VAL A 249 -5.71 -6.10 9.02
C VAL A 249 -6.69 -7.27 8.86
N GLY A 250 -6.89 -7.80 7.66
CA GLY A 250 -7.89 -8.86 7.52
C GLY A 250 -7.95 -9.67 6.23
N TYR A 251 -7.87 -9.09 5.04
CA TYR A 251 -8.22 -9.87 3.85
C TYR A 251 -7.18 -9.72 2.74
N TYR A 252 -6.43 -10.80 2.50
CA TYR A 252 -5.64 -10.90 1.28
C TYR A 252 -6.59 -11.14 0.11
N GLN A 253 -6.78 -10.11 -0.72
CA GLN A 253 -7.53 -10.25 -1.96
C GLN A 253 -6.61 -10.86 -3.02
N PHE A 254 -6.96 -12.07 -3.47
CA PHE A 254 -6.25 -12.72 -4.55
C PHE A 254 -6.43 -11.93 -5.84
N SER A 255 -5.33 -11.57 -6.49
CA SER A 255 -5.41 -10.88 -7.79
C SER A 255 -5.84 -11.84 -8.90
N HIS A 256 -5.61 -13.14 -8.73
CA HIS A 256 -6.04 -14.21 -9.62
C HIS A 256 -6.98 -15.18 -8.90
N PRO A 257 -8.18 -15.48 -9.42
CA PRO A 257 -9.10 -16.43 -8.80
C PRO A 257 -8.76 -17.86 -9.22
N LEU A 258 -7.65 -18.42 -8.72
CA LEU A 258 -7.30 -19.84 -8.94
C LEU A 258 -7.62 -20.69 -7.71
N ASP A 259 -8.06 -21.92 -7.96
CA ASP A 259 -8.67 -22.79 -6.96
C ASP A 259 -7.67 -23.37 -5.95
N ASP A 260 -6.47 -23.72 -6.40
CA ASP A 260 -5.43 -24.37 -5.58
C ASP A 260 -4.01 -23.90 -5.94
N ALA A 261 -3.04 -24.21 -5.07
CA ALA A 261 -1.64 -23.88 -5.28
C ALA A 261 -1.03 -24.54 -6.54
N VAL A 262 -1.59 -25.65 -7.04
CA VAL A 262 -1.11 -26.34 -8.25
C VAL A 262 -1.45 -25.52 -9.49
N ALA A 263 -2.69 -25.03 -9.60
CA ALA A 263 -3.15 -24.17 -10.69
C ALA A 263 -2.32 -22.88 -10.77
N TYR A 264 -1.99 -22.28 -9.62
CA TYR A 264 -1.07 -21.15 -9.55
C TYR A 264 0.32 -21.49 -10.09
N ARG A 265 0.87 -22.65 -9.71
CA ARG A 265 2.18 -23.10 -10.18
C ARG A 265 2.18 -23.32 -11.69
N GLU A 266 1.17 -24.00 -12.24
CA GLU A 266 1.04 -24.22 -13.68
C GLU A 266 0.96 -22.89 -14.44
N ARG A 267 0.20 -21.93 -13.91
CA ARG A 267 0.09 -20.59 -14.50
C ARG A 267 1.42 -19.82 -14.43
N LEU A 268 2.16 -19.92 -13.33
CA LEU A 268 3.51 -19.36 -13.19
C LEU A 268 4.47 -19.97 -14.21
N ASP A 269 4.41 -21.28 -14.43
CA ASP A 269 5.26 -21.97 -15.40
C ASP A 269 4.92 -21.55 -16.84
N ALA A 270 3.63 -21.42 -17.18
CA ALA A 270 3.19 -20.89 -18.46
C ALA A 270 3.66 -19.44 -18.68
N LEU A 271 3.57 -18.59 -17.64
CA LEU A 271 4.02 -17.20 -17.69
C LEU A 271 5.54 -17.09 -17.85
N ARG A 272 6.31 -17.90 -17.11
CA ARG A 272 7.77 -18.03 -17.28
C ARG A 272 8.13 -18.50 -18.69
N GLY A 273 7.32 -19.37 -19.28
CA GLY A 273 7.43 -19.75 -20.69
C GLY A 273 7.33 -18.55 -21.63
N LYS A 274 6.33 -17.67 -21.43
CA LYS A 274 6.16 -16.43 -22.21
C LYS A 274 7.32 -15.46 -22.03
N ILE A 275 7.81 -15.28 -20.79
CA ILE A 275 8.97 -14.44 -20.48
C ILE A 275 10.22 -14.96 -21.23
N LYS A 276 10.48 -16.27 -21.18
CA LYS A 276 11.60 -16.90 -21.90
C LYS A 276 11.47 -16.73 -23.41
N ALA A 277 10.26 -16.91 -23.96
CA ALA A 277 9.99 -16.70 -25.38
C ALA A 277 10.28 -15.25 -25.80
N ALA A 278 9.80 -14.26 -25.03
CA ALA A 278 10.03 -12.85 -25.34
C ALA A 278 11.52 -12.46 -25.37
N ILE A 279 12.34 -13.04 -24.49
CA ILE A 279 13.80 -12.85 -24.49
C ILE A 279 14.42 -13.52 -25.73
N ARG A 280 14.08 -14.79 -25.99
CA ARG A 280 14.61 -15.57 -27.11
C ARG A 280 14.30 -14.92 -28.46
N ASP A 281 13.06 -14.46 -28.60
CA ASP A 281 12.52 -13.89 -29.83
C ASP A 281 12.92 -12.39 -29.97
N LYS A 282 13.70 -11.86 -29.00
CA LYS A 282 14.26 -10.51 -28.97
C LYS A 282 13.22 -9.39 -29.00
N VAL A 283 12.04 -9.64 -28.44
CA VAL A 283 10.95 -8.65 -28.33
C VAL A 283 10.88 -7.98 -26.94
N ALA A 284 11.71 -8.42 -25.99
CA ALA A 284 11.75 -7.84 -24.63
C ALA A 284 12.32 -6.41 -24.56
N VAL A 285 13.05 -5.98 -25.60
CA VAL A 285 13.67 -4.65 -25.70
C VAL A 285 13.26 -4.03 -27.02
N ARG A 286 12.84 -2.76 -26.99
CA ARG A 286 12.63 -1.95 -28.19
C ARG A 286 13.80 -1.01 -28.38
N SER A 287 14.23 -0.84 -29.63
CA SER A 287 15.23 0.13 -30.02
C SER A 287 14.79 0.90 -31.27
N ARG A 288 15.25 2.15 -31.41
CA ARG A 288 14.96 2.94 -32.62
C ARG A 288 15.87 2.49 -33.77
N PRO A 289 15.32 2.16 -34.95
CA PRO A 289 16.13 1.85 -36.12
C PRO A 289 16.85 3.10 -36.65
N GLY A 290 17.97 2.91 -37.34
CA GLY A 290 18.68 3.98 -38.05
C GLY A 290 19.70 4.78 -37.23
N TRP A 291 19.97 4.40 -35.98
CA TRP A 291 21.07 4.98 -35.22
C TRP A 291 22.42 4.53 -35.78
N MET A 292 23.32 5.49 -36.05
CA MET A 292 24.64 5.23 -36.64
C MET A 292 25.74 5.66 -35.67
N VAL A 293 26.81 4.88 -35.62
CA VAL A 293 28.05 5.24 -34.91
C VAL A 293 29.15 5.37 -35.96
N ASN A 294 29.91 6.47 -35.93
CA ASN A 294 30.99 6.76 -36.89
C ASN A 294 30.56 6.65 -38.37
N GLY A 295 29.30 6.96 -38.68
CA GLY A 295 28.73 6.83 -40.04
C GLY A 295 28.39 5.39 -40.47
N SER A 296 28.55 4.40 -39.60
CA SER A 296 28.22 2.99 -39.86
C SER A 296 26.91 2.58 -39.18
N ALA A 297 25.90 2.30 -40.00
CA ALA A 297 24.63 1.75 -39.52
C ALA A 297 24.77 0.32 -38.97
N LYS A 298 25.70 -0.47 -39.53
CA LYS A 298 25.96 -1.85 -39.09
C LYS A 298 26.60 -1.88 -37.69
N GLU A 299 27.56 -0.99 -37.43
CA GLU A 299 28.19 -0.86 -36.12
C GLU A 299 27.23 -0.26 -35.10
N GLY A 300 26.44 0.74 -35.48
CA GLY A 300 25.38 1.28 -34.64
C GLY A 300 24.36 0.21 -34.21
N ALA A 301 23.89 -0.61 -35.15
CA ALA A 301 22.96 -1.71 -34.86
C ALA A 301 23.58 -2.79 -33.96
N ALA A 302 24.88 -3.06 -34.08
CA ALA A 302 25.58 -3.99 -33.19
C ALA A 302 25.67 -3.43 -31.76
N LEU A 303 26.06 -2.17 -31.61
CA LEU A 303 26.19 -1.52 -30.30
C LEU A 303 24.84 -1.43 -29.58
N VAL A 304 23.78 -1.02 -30.29
CA VAL A 304 22.41 -0.97 -29.75
C VAL A 304 21.96 -2.36 -29.24
N ARG A 305 22.31 -3.43 -29.95
CA ARG A 305 22.00 -4.80 -29.54
C ARG A 305 22.74 -5.20 -28.26
N ASP A 306 24.03 -4.89 -28.19
CA ASP A 306 24.86 -5.28 -27.03
C ASP A 306 24.44 -4.50 -25.78
N PHE A 307 24.22 -3.19 -25.90
CA PHE A 307 23.68 -2.37 -24.81
C PHE A 307 22.26 -2.76 -24.42
N GLY A 308 21.40 -3.07 -25.40
CA GLY A 308 20.05 -3.58 -25.14
C GLY A 308 20.07 -4.89 -24.34
N THR A 309 21.00 -5.80 -24.69
CA THR A 309 21.22 -7.06 -23.96
C THR A 309 21.69 -6.80 -22.53
N LEU A 310 22.61 -5.84 -22.33
CA LEU A 310 23.12 -5.47 -21.01
C LEU A 310 22.03 -4.86 -20.13
N MET A 311 21.24 -3.93 -20.66
CA MET A 311 20.13 -3.29 -19.94
C MET A 311 19.03 -4.28 -19.60
N LEU A 312 18.67 -5.18 -20.53
CA LEU A 312 17.72 -6.26 -20.26
C LEU A 312 18.21 -7.18 -19.14
N ARG A 313 19.51 -7.50 -19.11
CA ARG A 313 20.09 -8.30 -18.03
C ARG A 313 19.97 -7.59 -16.68
N ALA A 314 20.27 -6.30 -16.62
CA ALA A 314 20.12 -5.51 -15.39
C ALA A 314 18.67 -5.47 -14.91
N TYR A 315 17.72 -5.22 -15.83
CA TYR A 315 16.29 -5.27 -15.55
C TYR A 315 15.84 -6.63 -15.00
N ASN A 316 16.28 -7.72 -15.64
CA ASN A 316 15.88 -9.08 -15.25
C ASN A 316 16.43 -9.47 -13.88
N VAL A 317 17.67 -9.07 -13.56
CA VAL A 317 18.24 -9.27 -12.22
C VAL A 317 17.37 -8.59 -11.15
N GLU A 318 16.95 -7.34 -11.39
CA GLU A 318 16.07 -6.65 -10.44
C GLU A 318 14.72 -7.34 -10.32
N ALA A 319 14.13 -7.72 -11.44
CA ALA A 319 12.85 -8.41 -11.45
C ALA A 319 12.93 -9.78 -10.75
N ASP A 320 13.99 -10.56 -10.94
CA ASP A 320 14.21 -11.84 -10.26
C ASP A 320 14.39 -11.64 -8.74
N ASN A 321 15.09 -10.58 -8.33
CA ASN A 321 15.20 -10.19 -6.93
C ASN A 321 13.85 -9.83 -6.34
N CYS A 322 13.02 -9.07 -7.06
CA CYS A 322 11.66 -8.77 -6.65
C CYS A 322 10.84 -10.04 -6.49
N VAL A 323 10.83 -10.95 -7.48
CA VAL A 323 10.11 -12.24 -7.39
C VAL A 323 10.56 -13.08 -6.19
N ARG A 324 11.86 -13.10 -5.88
CA ARG A 324 12.40 -13.87 -4.75
C ARG A 324 12.02 -13.29 -3.39
N THR A 325 11.88 -11.97 -3.30
CA THR A 325 11.72 -11.26 -2.02
C THR A 325 10.30 -10.78 -1.76
N VAL A 326 9.44 -10.74 -2.78
CA VAL A 326 8.05 -10.28 -2.66
C VAL A 326 7.27 -11.10 -1.64
N ARG A 327 6.40 -10.41 -0.92
CA ARG A 327 5.42 -10.94 0.02
C ARG A 327 4.06 -10.30 -0.29
N PRO A 328 2.95 -10.90 0.16
CA PRO A 328 1.61 -10.33 0.02
C PRO A 328 1.52 -8.82 0.33
N HIS A 329 2.10 -8.37 1.44
CA HIS A 329 2.09 -6.96 1.86
C HIS A 329 3.11 -6.06 1.17
N SER A 330 4.05 -6.62 0.39
CA SER A 330 5.12 -5.85 -0.27
C SER A 330 5.01 -5.83 -1.79
N LEU A 331 3.90 -6.32 -2.34
CA LEU A 331 3.66 -6.39 -3.78
C LEU A 331 3.77 -5.03 -4.46
N ALA A 332 3.10 -4.01 -3.94
CA ALA A 332 3.11 -2.66 -4.50
C ALA A 332 4.54 -2.06 -4.51
N ALA A 333 5.28 -2.23 -3.41
CA ALA A 333 6.67 -1.80 -3.32
C ALA A 333 7.59 -2.54 -4.32
N ALA A 334 7.36 -3.83 -4.56
CA ALA A 334 8.10 -4.61 -5.56
C ALA A 334 7.80 -4.15 -7.00
N ILE A 335 6.53 -3.87 -7.32
CA ILE A 335 6.12 -3.32 -8.62
C ILE A 335 6.77 -1.93 -8.82
N LYS A 336 6.65 -1.03 -7.85
CA LYS A 336 7.26 0.31 -7.90
C LYS A 336 8.78 0.26 -8.12
N ARG A 337 9.47 -0.69 -7.48
CA ARG A 337 10.91 -0.90 -7.69
C ARG A 337 11.22 -1.32 -9.13
N LEU A 338 10.41 -2.20 -9.70
CA LEU A 338 10.56 -2.65 -11.07
C LEU A 338 10.29 -1.52 -12.08
N ASP A 339 9.27 -0.70 -11.83
CA ASP A 339 8.93 0.50 -12.61
C ASP A 339 10.08 1.51 -12.59
N THR A 340 10.65 1.75 -11.41
CA THR A 340 11.78 2.65 -11.22
C THR A 340 13.01 2.18 -12.02
N THR A 341 13.31 0.89 -11.98
CA THR A 341 14.41 0.29 -12.77
C THR A 341 14.16 0.42 -14.26
N ARG A 342 12.93 0.21 -14.71
CA ARG A 342 12.54 0.43 -16.11
C ARG A 342 12.73 1.88 -16.54
N ALA A 343 12.31 2.83 -15.71
CA ALA A 343 12.50 4.26 -15.96
C ALA A 343 13.97 4.67 -16.02
N ALA A 344 14.81 4.10 -15.14
CA ALA A 344 16.26 4.31 -15.17
C ALA A 344 16.89 3.81 -16.48
N ILE A 345 16.46 2.63 -16.96
CA ILE A 345 16.90 2.09 -18.25
C ILE A 345 16.45 2.98 -19.42
N LEU A 346 15.22 3.48 -19.40
CA LEU A 346 14.73 4.44 -20.41
C LEU A 346 15.62 5.69 -20.46
N LYS A 347 15.98 6.25 -19.29
CA LYS A 347 16.85 7.42 -19.18
C LYS A 347 18.25 7.13 -19.74
N LEU A 348 18.87 6.03 -19.34
CA LEU A 348 20.22 5.64 -19.79
C LEU A 348 20.26 5.24 -21.27
N GLY A 349 19.17 4.66 -21.78
CA GLY A 349 19.03 4.18 -23.15
C GLY A 349 18.56 5.24 -24.15
N ALA A 350 18.20 6.45 -23.69
CA ALA A 350 17.54 7.47 -24.49
C ALA A 350 18.30 7.85 -25.78
N SER A 351 19.62 8.00 -25.71
CA SER A 351 20.47 8.36 -26.86
C SER A 351 20.46 7.30 -27.97
N MET A 352 20.32 6.03 -27.60
CA MET A 352 20.24 4.86 -28.50
C MET A 352 18.79 4.43 -28.76
N GLY A 353 17.81 5.10 -28.14
CA GLY A 353 16.39 4.74 -28.19
C GLY A 353 16.07 3.37 -27.57
N ILE A 354 16.88 2.87 -26.64
CA ILE A 354 16.70 1.55 -26.00
C ILE A 354 15.70 1.66 -24.85
N THR A 355 14.69 0.80 -24.86
CA THR A 355 13.64 0.75 -23.83
C THR A 355 13.22 -0.70 -23.56
N ILE A 356 12.80 -1.01 -22.32
CA ILE A 356 12.13 -2.28 -22.04
C ILE A 356 10.72 -2.23 -22.62
N ASP A 357 10.33 -3.27 -23.37
CA ASP A 357 9.02 -3.35 -23.99
C ASP A 357 7.88 -3.37 -22.94
N ASP A 358 6.75 -2.71 -23.24
CA ASP A 358 5.61 -2.62 -22.32
C ASP A 358 4.98 -3.99 -22.03
N ALA A 359 4.80 -4.82 -23.05
CA ALA A 359 4.20 -6.13 -22.88
C ALA A 359 5.14 -7.04 -22.08
N TYR A 360 6.45 -6.95 -22.33
CA TYR A 360 7.44 -7.67 -21.53
C TYR A 360 7.46 -7.24 -20.06
N HIS A 361 7.40 -5.93 -19.82
CA HIS A 361 7.31 -5.40 -18.46
C HIS A 361 6.04 -5.88 -17.75
N GLN A 362 4.90 -5.88 -18.43
CA GLN A 362 3.64 -6.40 -17.88
C GLN A 362 3.73 -7.88 -17.52
N LEU A 363 4.40 -8.72 -18.34
CA LEU A 363 4.62 -10.13 -18.00
C LEU A 363 5.39 -10.30 -16.67
N ARG A 364 6.33 -9.40 -16.36
CA ARG A 364 7.10 -9.43 -15.11
C ARG A 364 6.31 -8.89 -13.92
N VAL A 365 5.44 -7.90 -14.13
CA VAL A 365 4.49 -7.44 -13.11
C VAL A 365 3.48 -8.54 -12.78
N ASP A 366 2.95 -9.22 -13.79
CA ASP A 366 2.04 -10.36 -13.62
C ASP A 366 2.72 -11.51 -12.88
N GLU A 367 4.02 -11.72 -13.08
CA GLU A 367 4.80 -12.73 -12.34
C GLU A 367 4.90 -12.39 -10.86
N LEU A 368 5.10 -11.12 -10.50
CA LEU A 368 5.10 -10.68 -9.10
C LEU A 368 3.74 -10.93 -8.44
N ARG A 369 2.66 -10.52 -9.10
CA ARG A 369 1.27 -10.69 -8.61
C ARG A 369 0.93 -12.17 -8.39
N LEU A 370 1.22 -13.00 -9.39
CA LEU A 370 0.91 -14.42 -9.31
C LEU A 370 1.80 -15.15 -8.30
N THR A 371 3.05 -14.71 -8.13
CA THR A 371 3.96 -15.25 -7.10
C THR A 371 3.44 -14.93 -5.70
N THR A 372 2.92 -13.72 -5.45
CA THR A 372 2.34 -13.37 -4.16
C THR A 372 1.07 -14.17 -3.88
N ASP A 373 0.20 -14.33 -4.87
CA ASP A 373 -1.04 -15.09 -4.73
C ASP A 373 -0.73 -16.58 -4.44
N PHE A 374 0.23 -17.16 -5.16
CA PHE A 374 0.70 -18.52 -4.91
C PHE A 374 1.23 -18.72 -3.49
N GLN A 375 2.06 -17.78 -2.99
CA GLN A 375 2.59 -17.85 -1.64
C GLN A 375 1.48 -17.77 -0.58
N ALA A 376 0.52 -16.88 -0.77
CA ALA A 376 -0.63 -16.75 0.12
C ALA A 376 -1.48 -18.03 0.13
N LYS A 377 -1.79 -18.57 -1.05
CA LYS A 377 -2.57 -19.80 -1.20
C LYS A 377 -1.87 -21.02 -0.59
N ALA A 378 -0.58 -21.19 -0.86
CA ALA A 378 0.22 -22.28 -0.30
C ALA A 378 0.36 -22.19 1.22
N ALA A 379 0.45 -20.97 1.77
CA ALA A 379 0.43 -20.76 3.22
C ALA A 379 -0.91 -21.17 3.82
N GLN A 380 -2.02 -20.76 3.20
CA GLN A 380 -3.38 -21.12 3.61
C GLN A 380 -3.59 -22.64 3.62
N GLU A 381 -3.29 -23.33 2.52
CA GLU A 381 -3.44 -24.81 2.42
C GLU A 381 -2.58 -25.55 3.46
N LYS A 382 -1.37 -25.04 3.74
CA LYS A 382 -0.49 -25.61 4.76
C LYS A 382 -1.06 -25.43 6.18
N GLU A 383 -1.65 -24.27 6.46
CA GLU A 383 -2.34 -24.03 7.73
C GLU A 383 -3.57 -24.94 7.86
N ASP A 384 -4.37 -25.09 6.81
CA ASP A 384 -5.54 -25.97 6.78
C ASP A 384 -5.14 -27.43 7.06
N THR A 385 -4.11 -27.92 6.37
CA THR A 385 -3.57 -29.28 6.58
C THR A 385 -3.05 -29.47 8.01
N ARG A 386 -2.36 -28.46 8.57
CA ARG A 386 -1.87 -28.51 9.94
C ARG A 386 -3.02 -28.57 10.94
N ALA A 387 -4.05 -27.74 10.74
CA ALA A 387 -5.24 -27.70 11.59
C ALA A 387 -6.02 -29.01 11.55
N GLU A 388 -6.21 -29.60 10.36
CA GLU A 388 -6.86 -30.90 10.22
C GLU A 388 -6.09 -32.01 10.94
N ARG A 389 -4.76 -32.04 10.79
CA ARG A 389 -3.90 -33.00 11.49
C ARG A 389 -3.97 -32.82 13.01
N GLU A 390 -4.04 -31.59 13.48
CA GLU A 390 -4.19 -31.29 14.92
C GLU A 390 -5.55 -31.78 15.44
N ARG A 391 -6.64 -31.51 14.71
CA ARG A 391 -7.99 -32.02 15.04
C ARG A 391 -8.00 -33.55 15.12
N LEU A 392 -7.46 -34.24 14.11
CA LEU A 392 -7.40 -35.70 14.10
C LEU A 392 -6.59 -36.26 15.28
N ARG A 393 -5.51 -35.60 15.68
CA ARG A 393 -4.72 -35.99 16.86
C ARG A 393 -5.50 -35.81 18.15
N GLU A 394 -6.21 -34.68 18.27
CA GLU A 394 -7.04 -34.39 19.44
C GLU A 394 -8.19 -35.40 19.57
N ASP A 395 -8.86 -35.69 18.46
CA ASP A 395 -9.92 -36.70 18.37
C ASP A 395 -9.42 -38.10 18.75
N ALA A 396 -8.23 -38.49 18.27
CA ALA A 396 -7.61 -39.76 18.61
C ALA A 396 -7.24 -39.85 20.09
N LYS A 397 -6.77 -38.76 20.70
CA LYS A 397 -6.48 -38.72 22.14
C LYS A 397 -7.76 -38.85 22.98
N ALA A 398 -8.82 -38.13 22.60
CA ALA A 398 -10.11 -38.23 23.28
C ALA A 398 -10.68 -39.66 23.22
N LEU A 399 -10.62 -40.30 22.05
CA LEU A 399 -11.03 -41.70 21.91
C LEU A 399 -10.18 -42.64 22.78
N ALA A 400 -8.86 -42.46 22.78
CA ALA A 400 -7.97 -43.28 23.61
C ALA A 400 -8.14 -43.06 25.12
N GLU A 401 -8.61 -41.89 25.55
CA GLU A 401 -9.01 -41.64 26.95
C GLU A 401 -10.29 -42.38 27.30
N LEU A 402 -11.33 -42.27 26.46
CA LEU A 402 -12.58 -42.98 26.67
C LEU A 402 -12.38 -44.49 26.74
N GLN A 403 -11.56 -45.06 25.84
CA GLN A 403 -11.24 -46.48 25.84
C GLN A 403 -10.45 -46.92 27.08
N ARG A 404 -9.51 -46.09 27.57
CA ARG A 404 -8.78 -46.37 28.81
C ARG A 404 -9.71 -46.37 30.02
N GLU A 405 -10.66 -45.44 30.04
CA GLU A 405 -11.65 -45.37 31.11
C GLU A 405 -12.62 -46.54 31.06
N GLU A 406 -13.11 -46.92 29.87
CA GLU A 406 -13.93 -48.11 29.70
C GLU A 406 -13.20 -49.37 30.20
N ALA A 407 -11.94 -49.54 29.82
CA ALA A 407 -11.11 -50.66 30.26
C ALA A 407 -10.90 -50.67 31.79
N ARG A 408 -10.76 -49.48 32.42
CA ARG A 408 -10.66 -49.35 33.88
C ARG A 408 -11.95 -49.83 34.56
N LEU A 409 -13.10 -49.32 34.11
CA LEU A 409 -14.41 -49.69 34.66
C LEU A 409 -14.71 -51.17 34.46
N LEU A 410 -14.39 -51.75 33.29
CA LEU A 410 -14.56 -53.19 33.04
C LEU A 410 -13.70 -54.05 33.96
N LYS A 411 -12.46 -53.63 34.24
CA LYS A 411 -11.57 -54.32 35.18
C LYS A 411 -12.09 -54.25 36.62
N GLU A 412 -12.58 -53.08 37.03
CA GLU A 412 -13.18 -52.87 38.35
C GLU A 412 -14.46 -53.69 38.52
N ARG A 413 -15.32 -53.71 37.50
CA ARG A 413 -16.51 -54.55 37.43
C ARG A 413 -16.16 -56.03 37.64
N SER A 414 -15.17 -56.55 36.92
CA SER A 414 -14.71 -57.93 37.06
C SER A 414 -14.19 -58.25 38.46
N HIS A 415 -13.53 -57.30 39.12
CA HIS A 415 -13.08 -57.45 40.51
C HIS A 415 -14.26 -57.60 41.48
N TYR A 416 -15.27 -56.74 41.37
CA TYR A 416 -16.47 -56.81 42.21
C TYR A 416 -17.34 -58.03 41.91
N GLU A 417 -17.43 -58.48 40.65
CA GLU A 417 -18.11 -59.73 40.29
C GLU A 417 -17.44 -60.95 40.94
N THR A 418 -16.11 -60.99 40.92
CA THR A 418 -15.34 -62.07 41.59
C THR A 418 -15.54 -62.04 43.11
N ALA A 419 -15.58 -60.85 43.71
CA ALA A 419 -15.84 -60.67 45.13
C ALA A 419 -17.28 -61.11 45.51
N LEU A 420 -18.27 -60.75 44.69
CA LEU A 420 -19.66 -61.17 44.87
C LEU A 420 -19.80 -62.70 44.77
N ALA A 421 -19.13 -63.33 43.79
CA ALA A 421 -19.15 -64.79 43.62
C ALA A 421 -18.67 -65.52 44.89
N ARG A 422 -17.62 -65.02 45.55
CA ARG A 422 -17.13 -65.57 46.82
C ARG A 422 -18.10 -65.34 47.98
N LEU A 423 -18.77 -64.18 48.04
CA LEU A 423 -19.74 -63.88 49.09
C LEU A 423 -21.05 -64.66 48.96
N LEU A 424 -21.39 -65.13 47.76
CA LEU A 424 -22.55 -66.00 47.54
C LEU A 424 -22.36 -67.41 48.12
N GLU A 425 -21.14 -67.80 48.51
CA GLU A 425 -20.88 -69.04 49.24
C GLU A 425 -21.24 -68.91 50.74
N GLY A 426 -21.54 -67.71 51.25
CA GLY A 426 -21.95 -67.44 52.63
C GLY A 426 -23.30 -66.71 52.75
N ASP A 427 -23.76 -66.50 53.97
CA ASP A 427 -25.11 -65.98 54.29
C ASP A 427 -25.17 -64.46 54.57
N ASP A 428 -24.10 -63.70 54.32
CA ASP A 428 -24.09 -62.24 54.54
C ASP A 428 -24.77 -61.48 53.39
N VAL A 429 -26.10 -61.43 53.45
CA VAL A 429 -26.97 -60.78 52.45
C VAL A 429 -26.70 -59.29 52.34
N GLU A 430 -26.35 -58.61 53.44
CA GLU A 430 -26.06 -57.17 53.41
C GLU A 430 -24.76 -56.88 52.65
N ALA A 431 -23.71 -57.69 52.85
CA ALA A 431 -22.48 -57.56 52.09
C ALA A 431 -22.69 -57.83 50.60
N GLN A 432 -23.50 -58.83 50.24
CA GLN A 432 -23.85 -59.11 48.85
C GLN A 432 -24.56 -57.91 48.19
N GLU A 433 -25.53 -57.29 48.87
CA GLU A 433 -26.27 -56.16 48.30
C GLU A 433 -25.40 -54.90 48.15
N ARG A 434 -24.46 -54.65 49.09
CA ARG A 434 -23.47 -53.57 48.96
C ARG A 434 -22.61 -53.74 47.69
N ILE A 435 -22.11 -54.95 47.42
CA ILE A 435 -21.32 -55.20 46.21
C ILE A 435 -22.18 -55.08 44.95
N ARG A 436 -23.42 -55.58 44.96
CA ARG A 436 -24.34 -55.37 43.83
C ARG A 436 -24.57 -53.91 43.54
N GLN A 437 -24.71 -53.07 44.56
CA GLN A 437 -24.84 -51.63 44.37
C GLN A 437 -23.60 -51.04 43.68
N GLN A 438 -22.40 -51.42 44.11
CA GLN A 438 -21.15 -50.98 43.45
C GLN A 438 -21.11 -51.41 41.97
N ILE A 439 -21.51 -52.64 41.65
CA ILE A 439 -21.60 -53.12 40.26
C ILE A 439 -22.59 -52.28 39.46
N ARG A 440 -23.77 -51.95 40.02
CA ARG A 440 -24.76 -51.08 39.37
C ARG A 440 -24.20 -49.68 39.10
N ASP A 441 -23.47 -49.11 40.05
CA ASP A 441 -22.86 -47.79 39.90
C ASP A 441 -21.80 -47.79 38.78
N ILE A 442 -21.01 -48.86 38.69
CA ILE A 442 -20.04 -49.06 37.60
C ILE A 442 -20.73 -49.25 36.24
N ASP A 443 -21.78 -50.06 36.17
CA ASP A 443 -22.55 -50.28 34.93
C ASP A 443 -23.18 -48.97 34.41
N ASN A 444 -23.67 -48.11 35.31
CA ASN A 444 -24.15 -46.77 34.96
C ASN A 444 -23.02 -45.89 34.40
N GLY A 445 -21.83 -45.92 35.03
CA GLY A 445 -20.65 -45.22 34.52
C GLY A 445 -20.24 -45.70 33.13
N LEU A 446 -20.27 -47.02 32.91
CA LEU A 446 -19.95 -47.65 31.63
C LEU A 446 -20.93 -47.24 30.53
N ALA A 447 -22.23 -47.19 30.85
CA ALA A 447 -23.26 -46.70 29.92
C ALA A 447 -22.98 -45.24 29.50
N GLY A 448 -22.61 -44.38 30.43
CA GLY A 448 -22.26 -42.98 30.14
C GLY A 448 -20.96 -42.81 29.32
N VAL A 449 -19.98 -43.70 29.46
CA VAL A 449 -18.79 -43.71 28.59
C VAL A 449 -19.17 -44.12 27.17
N ARG A 450 -19.96 -45.19 27.02
CA ARG A 450 -20.40 -45.71 25.71
C ARG A 450 -21.30 -44.75 24.96
N GLU A 451 -22.20 -44.05 25.65
CA GLU A 451 -23.05 -43.03 25.05
C GLU A 451 -22.21 -41.89 24.45
N ARG A 452 -21.16 -41.46 25.15
CA ARG A 452 -20.23 -40.44 24.66
C ARG A 452 -19.36 -40.92 23.51
N GLU A 453 -18.99 -42.20 23.49
CA GLU A 453 -18.28 -42.79 22.35
C GLU A 453 -19.18 -42.87 21.11
N ALA A 454 -20.45 -43.23 21.28
CA ALA A 454 -21.43 -43.32 20.19
C ALA A 454 -21.87 -41.95 19.65
N ASN A 455 -21.98 -40.94 20.53
CA ASN A 455 -22.42 -39.60 20.13
C ASN A 455 -21.23 -38.68 19.83
N THR A 456 -20.86 -38.60 18.55
CA THR A 456 -19.79 -37.71 18.06
C THR A 456 -20.05 -36.21 18.25
N ARG A 457 -21.31 -35.81 18.48
CA ARG A 457 -21.70 -34.41 18.72
C ARG A 457 -21.66 -34.02 20.20
N ALA A 458 -21.61 -35.00 21.11
CA ALA A 458 -21.54 -34.75 22.54
C ALA A 458 -20.14 -34.30 22.96
N GLY A 459 -20.07 -33.48 24.01
CA GLY A 459 -18.82 -33.00 24.57
C GLY A 459 -19.01 -31.86 25.55
N PHE A 460 -17.92 -31.17 25.87
CA PHE A 460 -17.90 -29.99 26.71
C PHE A 460 -17.64 -28.75 25.87
N VAL A 461 -18.49 -27.74 26.00
CA VAL A 461 -18.21 -26.38 25.53
C VAL A 461 -17.57 -25.61 26.68
N TYR A 462 -16.42 -24.99 26.44
CA TYR A 462 -15.70 -24.21 27.43
C TYR A 462 -15.62 -22.74 27.03
N VAL A 463 -15.70 -21.87 28.04
CA VAL A 463 -15.44 -20.43 27.92
C VAL A 463 -14.28 -20.11 28.84
N ILE A 464 -13.18 -19.63 28.27
CA ILE A 464 -11.94 -19.36 29.02
C ILE A 464 -11.38 -17.98 28.68
N SER A 465 -10.67 -17.35 29.60
CA SER A 465 -9.97 -16.08 29.36
C SER A 465 -8.56 -16.11 29.95
N ASN A 466 -7.72 -15.18 29.50
CA ASN A 466 -6.39 -14.98 30.07
C ASN A 466 -6.09 -13.48 30.09
N PRO A 467 -6.52 -12.77 31.14
CA PRO A 467 -6.35 -11.32 31.23
C PRO A 467 -4.89 -10.88 31.13
N GLY A 468 -3.96 -11.68 31.64
CA GLY A 468 -2.53 -11.36 31.60
C GLY A 468 -1.90 -11.45 30.20
N ALA A 469 -2.48 -12.24 29.29
CA ALA A 469 -2.01 -12.36 27.91
C ALA A 469 -2.82 -11.50 26.92
N PHE A 470 -4.13 -11.37 27.14
CA PHE A 470 -5.08 -10.86 26.14
C PHE A 470 -5.96 -9.70 26.62
N GLY A 471 -5.84 -9.29 27.88
CA GLY A 471 -6.71 -8.28 28.49
C GLY A 471 -8.07 -8.83 28.94
N GLU A 472 -8.87 -7.99 29.59
CA GLU A 472 -10.09 -8.40 30.29
C GLU A 472 -11.31 -8.61 29.37
N ALA A 473 -11.27 -8.07 28.15
CA ALA A 473 -12.37 -8.10 27.19
C ALA A 473 -12.14 -9.13 26.06
N MET A 474 -11.44 -10.22 26.36
CA MET A 474 -11.20 -11.29 25.38
C MET A 474 -11.44 -12.67 25.99
N VAL A 475 -12.24 -13.47 25.29
CA VAL A 475 -12.51 -14.85 25.65
C VAL A 475 -12.22 -15.79 24.49
N LYS A 476 -11.89 -17.03 24.81
CA LYS A 476 -11.91 -18.16 23.89
C LYS A 476 -13.13 -19.02 24.19
N ILE A 477 -13.90 -19.31 23.14
CA ILE A 477 -15.05 -20.22 23.19
C ILE A 477 -14.73 -21.40 22.29
N GLY A 478 -14.62 -22.59 22.85
CA GLY A 478 -14.35 -23.80 22.08
C GLY A 478 -15.00 -25.03 22.68
N MET A 479 -14.83 -26.18 22.03
CA MET A 479 -15.35 -27.45 22.52
C MET A 479 -14.26 -28.52 22.64
N THR A 480 -14.51 -29.51 23.48
CA THR A 480 -13.65 -30.69 23.64
C THR A 480 -14.47 -31.93 23.88
N ARG A 481 -13.96 -33.05 23.37
CA ARG A 481 -14.51 -34.40 23.58
C ARG A 481 -13.67 -35.22 24.55
N ARG A 482 -12.65 -34.60 25.15
CA ARG A 482 -11.82 -35.24 26.20
C ARG A 482 -12.70 -35.71 27.35
N TYR A 483 -12.29 -36.80 27.98
CA TYR A 483 -13.02 -37.34 29.11
C TYR A 483 -13.00 -36.35 30.29
N ASP A 484 -11.82 -35.80 30.60
CA ASP A 484 -11.65 -34.64 31.48
C ASP A 484 -11.42 -33.36 30.66
N PRO A 485 -12.37 -32.41 30.62
CA PRO A 485 -12.20 -31.17 29.87
C PRO A 485 -11.08 -30.27 30.41
N MET A 486 -10.70 -30.39 31.69
CA MET A 486 -9.64 -29.58 32.29
C MET A 486 -8.26 -29.92 31.73
N ASP A 487 -8.03 -31.15 31.28
CA ASP A 487 -6.78 -31.55 30.61
C ASP A 487 -6.57 -30.70 29.34
N ARG A 488 -7.63 -30.51 28.54
CA ARG A 488 -7.57 -29.68 27.33
C ARG A 488 -7.25 -28.22 27.67
N ILE A 489 -7.89 -27.66 28.69
CA ILE A 489 -7.66 -26.27 29.09
C ILE A 489 -6.22 -26.07 29.58
N ARG A 490 -5.67 -27.02 30.34
CA ARG A 490 -4.27 -27.02 30.77
C ARG A 490 -3.31 -27.12 29.59
N GLU A 491 -3.59 -27.98 28.60
CA GLU A 491 -2.79 -28.06 27.36
C GLU A 491 -2.78 -26.72 26.62
N LEU A 492 -3.94 -26.04 26.50
CA LEU A 492 -4.05 -24.73 25.87
C LEU A 492 -3.25 -23.65 26.62
N GLY A 493 -3.26 -23.67 27.96
CA GLY A 493 -2.48 -22.74 28.78
C GLY A 493 -0.97 -22.91 28.65
N ASN A 494 -0.49 -24.11 28.30
CA ASN A 494 0.94 -24.35 28.06
C ASN A 494 1.38 -23.95 26.65
N ALA A 495 0.43 -23.68 25.74
CA ALA A 495 0.69 -23.41 24.33
C ALA A 495 0.99 -21.93 24.06
N GLY A 496 2.13 -21.44 24.55
CA GLY A 496 2.67 -20.14 24.14
C GLY A 496 1.96 -18.92 24.73
N VAL A 497 1.30 -19.07 25.88
CA VAL A 497 0.78 -17.96 26.70
C VAL A 497 1.51 -17.89 28.04
N PRO A 498 1.72 -16.70 28.60
CA PRO A 498 2.53 -16.51 29.83
C PRO A 498 1.83 -16.95 31.12
N PHE A 499 0.51 -17.06 31.12
CA PHE A 499 -0.29 -17.42 32.30
C PHE A 499 -1.30 -18.50 31.94
N ARG A 500 -1.81 -19.22 32.94
CA ARG A 500 -2.91 -20.18 32.73
C ARG A 500 -4.21 -19.47 32.37
N PHE A 501 -5.10 -20.20 31.71
CA PHE A 501 -6.45 -19.72 31.43
C PHE A 501 -7.34 -19.82 32.67
N ASP A 502 -8.11 -18.77 32.93
CA ASP A 502 -9.26 -18.79 33.82
C ASP A 502 -10.44 -19.45 33.12
N VAL A 503 -11.18 -20.30 33.84
CA VAL A 503 -12.35 -21.00 33.32
C VAL A 503 -13.61 -20.31 33.80
N HIS A 504 -14.41 -19.82 32.85
CA HIS A 504 -15.68 -19.15 33.11
C HIS A 504 -16.86 -20.12 33.07
N ALA A 505 -16.81 -21.10 32.16
CA ALA A 505 -17.84 -22.11 32.02
C ALA A 505 -17.28 -23.41 31.46
N LEU A 506 -17.85 -24.52 31.94
CA LEU A 506 -17.72 -25.86 31.39
C LEU A 506 -19.11 -26.46 31.24
N ILE A 507 -19.57 -26.59 30.00
CA ILE A 507 -20.95 -26.93 29.68
C ILE A 507 -20.95 -28.30 29.02
N LEU A 508 -21.45 -29.31 29.74
CA LEU A 508 -21.72 -30.62 29.16
C LEU A 508 -22.96 -30.53 28.26
N SER A 509 -22.83 -30.97 27.01
CA SER A 509 -23.94 -30.98 26.05
C SER A 509 -23.91 -32.24 25.20
N ALA A 510 -25.11 -32.80 24.92
CA ALA A 510 -25.30 -33.87 23.96
C ALA A 510 -25.11 -33.40 22.50
N ASP A 511 -25.22 -32.08 22.26
CA ASP A 511 -24.88 -31.41 21.01
C ASP A 511 -23.94 -30.22 21.24
N ALA A 512 -22.74 -30.52 21.73
CA ALA A 512 -21.70 -29.51 21.98
C ALA A 512 -21.29 -28.78 20.69
N LEU A 513 -21.28 -29.49 19.55
CA LEU A 513 -21.00 -28.90 18.24
C LEU A 513 -22.05 -27.84 17.85
N GLY A 514 -23.34 -28.14 18.05
CA GLY A 514 -24.43 -27.20 17.80
C GLY A 514 -24.35 -25.96 18.69
N LEU A 515 -24.10 -26.16 19.99
CA LEU A 515 -23.96 -25.08 20.97
C LEU A 515 -22.77 -24.16 20.66
N GLU A 516 -21.60 -24.74 20.38
CA GLU A 516 -20.39 -23.99 20.02
C GLU A 516 -20.60 -23.16 18.74
N ALA A 517 -21.19 -23.77 17.70
CA ALA A 517 -21.53 -23.07 16.47
C ALA A 517 -22.55 -21.93 16.70
N ALA A 518 -23.51 -22.10 17.62
CA ALA A 518 -24.46 -21.04 17.97
C ALA A 518 -23.78 -19.84 18.63
N LEU A 519 -22.87 -20.09 19.59
CA LEU A 519 -22.08 -19.04 20.24
C LEU A 519 -21.16 -18.32 19.25
N HIS A 520 -20.50 -19.07 18.36
CA HIS A 520 -19.64 -18.49 17.34
C HIS A 520 -20.40 -17.61 16.35
N ARG A 521 -21.65 -17.97 16.01
CA ARG A 521 -22.53 -17.14 15.19
C ARG A 521 -22.97 -15.88 15.93
N ALA A 522 -23.35 -16.00 17.21
CA ALA A 522 -23.77 -14.86 18.03
C ALA A 522 -22.66 -13.80 18.16
N PHE A 523 -21.40 -14.26 18.26
CA PHE A 523 -20.23 -13.39 18.40
C PHE A 523 -19.42 -13.21 17.11
N ALA A 524 -19.99 -13.50 15.94
CA ALA A 524 -19.26 -13.45 14.67
C ALA A 524 -18.65 -12.07 14.39
N ALA A 525 -19.36 -10.99 14.73
CA ALA A 525 -18.91 -9.61 14.54
C ALA A 525 -17.74 -9.24 15.45
N GLN A 526 -17.67 -9.82 16.66
CA GLN A 526 -16.66 -9.58 17.68
C GLN A 526 -15.46 -10.53 17.58
N ARG A 527 -15.40 -11.39 16.54
CA ARG A 527 -14.30 -12.33 16.37
C ARG A 527 -12.97 -11.59 16.15
N VAL A 528 -11.94 -12.01 16.89
CA VAL A 528 -10.58 -11.44 16.83
C VAL A 528 -9.92 -11.78 15.49
N ASN A 529 -9.96 -13.04 15.08
CA ASN A 529 -9.41 -13.46 13.78
C ASN A 529 -10.51 -13.56 12.73
N ARG A 530 -10.48 -12.65 11.76
CA ARG A 530 -11.43 -12.56 10.65
C ARG A 530 -11.04 -13.38 9.41
N VAL A 531 -9.82 -13.89 9.39
CA VAL A 531 -9.23 -14.65 8.27
C VAL A 531 -9.33 -16.15 8.53
N ASN A 532 -8.80 -16.57 9.68
CA ASN A 532 -8.81 -17.94 10.14
C ASN A 532 -9.89 -18.09 11.22
N LEU A 533 -11.10 -18.40 10.77
CA LEU A 533 -12.29 -18.57 11.61
C LEU A 533 -12.21 -19.78 12.56
N ARG A 534 -11.19 -20.65 12.41
CA ARG A 534 -10.93 -21.73 13.39
C ARG A 534 -10.21 -21.22 14.64
N ARG A 535 -9.75 -19.96 14.65
CA ARG A 535 -9.26 -19.30 15.86
C ARG A 535 -10.41 -18.60 16.57
N GLU A 536 -10.82 -19.18 17.69
CA GLU A 536 -12.11 -18.91 18.34
C GLU A 536 -11.96 -17.92 19.50
N PHE A 537 -11.27 -16.80 19.24
CA PHE A 537 -11.13 -15.70 20.18
C PHE A 537 -12.09 -14.58 19.81
N PHE A 538 -12.71 -13.96 20.81
CA PHE A 538 -13.74 -12.95 20.65
C PHE A 538 -13.51 -11.78 21.60
N TYR A 539 -13.69 -10.55 21.11
CA TYR A 539 -13.67 -9.32 21.90
C TYR A 539 -14.98 -9.15 22.68
N VAL A 540 -15.22 -10.03 23.65
CA VAL A 540 -16.41 -10.01 24.50
C VAL A 540 -16.03 -10.33 25.94
N SER A 541 -16.81 -9.81 26.89
CA SER A 541 -16.65 -10.14 28.30
C SER A 541 -17.27 -11.51 28.60
N PRO A 542 -16.80 -12.22 29.65
CA PRO A 542 -17.46 -13.42 30.12
C PRO A 542 -18.94 -13.18 30.46
N ALA A 543 -19.29 -12.04 31.05
CA ALA A 543 -20.70 -11.73 31.36
C ALA A 543 -21.59 -11.71 30.10
N ALA A 544 -21.12 -11.16 28.98
CA ALA A 544 -21.87 -11.14 27.73
C ALA A 544 -22.07 -12.55 27.14
N VAL A 545 -21.08 -13.44 27.29
CA VAL A 545 -21.24 -14.85 26.87
C VAL A 545 -22.31 -15.55 27.70
N ARG A 546 -22.39 -15.25 29.00
CA ARG A 546 -23.43 -15.80 29.88
C ARG A 546 -24.83 -15.40 29.41
N GLU A 547 -25.03 -14.14 29.05
CA GLU A 547 -26.32 -13.62 28.58
C GLU A 547 -26.79 -14.38 27.34
N VAL A 548 -25.92 -14.55 26.35
CA VAL A 548 -26.23 -15.33 25.15
C VAL A 548 -26.49 -16.81 25.45
N LEU A 549 -25.73 -17.41 26.37
CA LEU A 549 -25.98 -18.79 26.81
C LEU A 549 -27.37 -18.96 27.44
N LEU A 550 -27.80 -18.01 28.26
CA LEU A 550 -29.13 -18.01 28.87
C LEU A 550 -30.26 -17.90 27.84
N GLU A 551 -30.02 -17.21 26.73
CA GLU A 551 -30.95 -17.12 25.61
C GLU A 551 -31.01 -18.42 24.79
N ILE A 552 -29.87 -19.07 24.58
CA ILE A 552 -29.76 -20.31 23.79
C ILE A 552 -30.36 -21.52 24.53
N GLY A 553 -30.35 -21.53 25.87
CA GLY A 553 -31.10 -22.53 26.64
C GLY A 553 -30.76 -22.56 28.13
N ARG A 554 -31.79 -22.61 28.99
CA ARG A 554 -31.67 -22.54 30.47
C ARG A 554 -31.11 -23.80 31.15
N ASP A 555 -31.05 -24.94 30.46
CA ASP A 555 -30.81 -26.25 31.10
C ASP A 555 -29.32 -26.66 31.18
N HIS A 556 -28.39 -25.79 30.78
CA HIS A 556 -26.98 -26.15 30.56
C HIS A 556 -25.97 -25.52 31.53
N ILE A 557 -26.40 -24.67 32.46
CA ILE A 557 -25.49 -23.91 33.33
C ILE A 557 -25.39 -24.60 34.70
N LEU A 558 -24.35 -25.43 34.88
CA LEU A 558 -24.03 -26.00 36.19
C LEU A 558 -23.29 -25.00 37.10
N GLU A 559 -22.42 -24.15 36.54
CA GLU A 559 -21.71 -23.09 37.25
C GLU A 559 -21.13 -22.09 36.22
N TYR A 560 -21.28 -20.78 36.45
CA TYR A 560 -20.70 -19.73 35.59
C TYR A 560 -19.99 -18.67 36.43
N LYS A 561 -18.73 -18.38 36.09
CA LYS A 561 -17.93 -17.33 36.73
C LYS A 561 -17.79 -16.12 35.82
N ASP A 562 -18.36 -14.99 36.21
CA ASP A 562 -18.32 -13.76 35.41
C ASP A 562 -16.96 -13.07 35.43
N THR A 563 -16.20 -13.27 36.50
CA THR A 563 -14.93 -12.60 36.74
C THR A 563 -13.78 -13.59 36.66
N ALA A 564 -12.72 -13.25 35.93
CA ALA A 564 -11.48 -14.00 35.92
C ALA A 564 -10.74 -13.84 37.26
N GLU A 565 -10.21 -14.92 37.82
CA GLU A 565 -9.43 -14.87 39.07
C GLU A 565 -7.99 -14.45 38.80
N ALA A 566 -7.43 -14.83 37.65
CA ALA A 566 -6.14 -14.37 37.12
C ALA A 566 -5.03 -14.33 38.19
N LEU A 567 -4.96 -15.36 39.04
CA LEU A 567 -4.15 -15.35 40.27
C LEU A 567 -2.66 -15.11 39.98
N GLU A 568 -2.09 -15.87 39.04
CA GLU A 568 -0.67 -15.75 38.65
C GLU A 568 -0.34 -14.34 38.15
N TRP A 569 -1.25 -13.74 37.37
CA TRP A 569 -1.08 -12.39 36.84
C TRP A 569 -1.19 -11.31 37.91
N ARG A 570 -2.19 -11.40 38.81
CA ARG A 570 -2.37 -10.44 39.92
C ARG A 570 -1.19 -10.50 40.88
N GLN A 571 -0.74 -11.71 41.25
CA GLN A 571 0.46 -11.91 42.07
C GLN A 571 1.72 -11.34 41.40
N SER A 572 1.84 -11.49 40.08
CA SER A 572 2.96 -10.91 39.32
C SER A 572 2.93 -9.37 39.30
N ARG A 573 1.74 -8.75 39.34
CA ARG A 573 1.59 -7.29 39.47
C ARG A 573 1.90 -6.80 40.87
N ASP A 574 1.43 -7.51 41.89
CA ASP A 574 1.64 -7.14 43.30
C ASP A 574 3.11 -7.35 43.75
N GLY A 575 3.80 -8.33 43.15
CA GLY A 575 5.24 -8.53 43.33
C GLY A 575 6.13 -7.57 42.52
N ALA A 576 5.57 -6.91 41.50
CA ALA A 576 6.24 -5.91 40.68
C ALA A 576 5.93 -4.50 41.18
N SER A 577 6.45 -4.14 42.36
CA SER A 577 6.52 -2.72 42.72
C SER A 577 7.42 -1.98 41.69
N PRO A 578 7.01 -0.83 41.14
CA PRO A 578 7.72 -0.14 40.05
C PRO A 578 9.17 0.29 40.37
N ASP A 579 9.58 0.23 41.64
CA ASP A 579 10.89 0.72 42.09
C ASP A 579 12.06 -0.24 41.84
N SER A 580 11.83 -1.52 41.50
CA SER A 580 12.94 -2.46 41.29
C SER A 580 13.45 -2.54 39.84
N ALA A 581 12.62 -2.15 38.86
CA ALA A 581 12.97 -2.26 37.44
C ALA A 581 13.70 -1.01 36.88
N ALA A 582 13.64 0.14 37.59
CA ALA A 582 14.26 1.39 37.15
C ALA A 582 15.71 1.59 37.64
N ALA A 583 16.24 0.73 38.52
CA ALA A 583 17.58 0.87 39.08
C ALA A 583 18.69 0.09 38.32
N GLY A 584 18.37 -0.56 37.20
CA GLY A 584 19.27 -1.50 36.50
C GLY A 584 19.99 -1.00 35.24
N SER A 585 19.75 0.22 34.77
CA SER A 585 20.42 0.74 33.55
C SER A 585 21.22 2.02 33.82
N GLY A 586 22.13 1.96 34.79
CA GLY A 586 23.23 2.91 34.90
C GLY A 586 24.25 2.64 33.79
N ARG A 587 24.33 3.55 32.81
CA ARG A 587 25.33 3.59 31.74
C ARG A 587 26.74 3.27 32.26
N ALA A 588 27.28 2.11 31.92
CA ALA A 588 28.71 1.86 31.97
C ALA A 588 29.36 2.59 30.78
N GLY A 589 29.86 3.80 31.03
CA GLY A 589 30.73 4.52 30.11
C GLY A 589 32.04 3.76 29.93
N VAL A 590 32.32 3.34 28.70
CA VAL A 590 33.63 2.81 28.30
C VAL A 590 34.64 3.94 28.32
N GLN A 591 35.43 4.04 29.39
CA GLN A 591 36.64 4.85 29.43
C GLN A 591 37.80 4.05 28.82
N LEU A 592 38.18 4.43 27.60
CA LEU A 592 39.47 4.09 27.00
C LEU A 592 40.59 4.67 27.87
N ARG A 593 41.32 3.82 28.60
CA ARG A 593 42.64 4.17 29.13
C ARG A 593 43.71 3.77 28.12
N ARG A 594 44.44 4.78 27.63
CA ARG A 594 45.79 4.63 27.10
C ARG A 594 46.67 4.00 28.17
N GLN A 595 47.35 2.91 27.81
CA GLN A 595 48.80 2.73 27.95
C GLN A 595 49.27 1.79 26.85
#